data_AF-A0A2E7K465-F1
#
_entry.id   AF-A0A2E7K465-F1
#
_cell.length_a   1.000
_cell.length_b   1.000
_cell.length_c   1.000
_cell.angle_alpha   90.00
_cell.angle_beta   90.00
_cell.angle_gamma   90.00
#
_symmetry.space_group_name_H-M   'P 1'
#
loop_
_entity.id
_entity.type
_entity.pdbx_description
1 polymer ?
#
loop_
_entity_poly.entity_id
_entity_poly.type
_entity_poly.pdbx_seq_one_letter_code
_entity_poly.pdbx_strand_id
1 'polypeptide(L)'
;MKQHNVDYYQYVEDILKPEDVHTAHTHDYASANNGLFLISAVILTLLHGLITYFALDGVIAGYVFVLFHLIFSGVAAFLAWGQYRAGIDAPFFLLLAISTSVMGLFGALGTLFCFVLHVLFRQGSLSFNEWFATIFPRDIQSEAEEIYDDIVLGRDENPRDYGVMPFIEVMSIGSDEQKRRALSKMTLQFHARLAPAFQKALRDESNAIRVQAATAVAKIESQFMRKLERIELARRKAPNNTHLLFALAKYYDDYAYTGLLDPERESMNRQKAIETYKEYLQHDPNSIEAWASIGRLLFRSKDWEEAAEWFRHALDRGWRSTNMIMWYFESLYHLQDYRALRRAMVEYGSFVKGNENLPPSVSDAVELWSGRA
;
A
#
# COMPACT_ATOMS: atom_id res chain seq x y z
N MET A 1 2.41 22.91 -14.07
CA MET A 1 2.60 22.10 -12.86
C MET A 1 2.38 20.65 -13.24
N LYS A 2 3.40 19.79 -13.16
CA LYS A 2 3.19 18.34 -13.29
C LYS A 2 2.32 17.93 -12.10
N GLN A 3 1.06 17.54 -12.33
CA GLN A 3 0.27 16.87 -11.32
C GLN A 3 1.06 15.63 -10.92
N HIS A 4 1.64 15.62 -9.71
CA HIS A 4 2.06 14.37 -9.11
C HIS A 4 0.81 13.50 -9.03
N ASN A 5 0.82 12.38 -9.74
CA ASN A 5 -0.27 11.42 -9.68
C ASN A 5 -0.21 10.81 -8.27
N VAL A 6 -0.99 11.36 -7.35
CA VAL A 6 -1.01 10.92 -5.95
C VAL A 6 -1.61 9.53 -5.93
N ASP A 7 -0.82 8.54 -5.54
CA ASP A 7 -1.35 7.20 -5.27
C ASP A 7 -2.01 7.20 -3.89
N TYR A 8 -3.32 7.43 -3.87
CA TYR A 8 -4.08 7.46 -2.62
C TYR A 8 -4.05 6.13 -1.86
N TYR A 9 -3.75 5.01 -2.54
CA TYR A 9 -3.59 3.71 -1.87
C TYR A 9 -2.29 3.62 -1.07
N GLN A 10 -1.27 4.44 -1.38
CA GLN A 10 -0.04 4.50 -0.60
C GLN A 10 -0.30 4.94 0.84
N TYR A 11 -1.23 5.88 1.08
CA TYR A 11 -1.61 6.29 2.44
C TYR A 11 -2.20 5.13 3.26
N VAL A 12 -2.89 4.19 2.61
CA VAL A 12 -3.41 2.97 3.26
C VAL A 12 -2.25 2.10 3.71
N GLU A 13 -1.26 1.88 2.84
CA GLU A 13 -0.06 1.11 3.15
C GLU A 13 0.77 1.78 4.25
N ASP A 14 0.91 3.10 4.23
CA ASP A 14 1.69 3.84 5.21
C ASP A 14 1.09 3.77 6.62
N ILE A 15 -0.25 3.84 6.73
CA ILE A 15 -0.97 3.75 8.02
C ILE A 15 -1.06 2.31 8.52
N LEU A 16 -1.10 1.35 7.62
CA LEU A 16 -1.10 -0.07 7.96
C LEU A 16 0.29 -0.67 8.07
N LYS A 17 1.34 0.11 7.75
CA LYS A 17 2.72 -0.35 7.84
C LYS A 17 2.91 -0.93 9.24
N PRO A 18 3.28 -2.22 9.33
CA PRO A 18 3.55 -2.80 10.63
C PRO A 18 4.63 -1.94 11.27
N GLU A 19 4.41 -1.52 12.52
CA GLU A 19 5.48 -0.98 13.32
C GLU A 19 6.56 -2.07 13.32
N ASP A 20 7.71 -1.77 12.70
CA ASP A 20 8.81 -2.71 12.71
C ASP A 20 9.17 -2.87 14.19
N VAL A 21 8.92 -4.04 14.76
CA VAL A 21 9.16 -4.36 16.17
C VAL A 21 10.61 -4.09 16.58
N HIS A 22 11.54 -4.05 15.62
CA HIS A 22 12.93 -3.67 15.83
C HIS A 22 13.15 -2.14 15.89
N THR A 23 12.20 -1.33 15.41
CA THR A 23 12.19 0.14 15.50
C THR A 23 11.14 0.70 16.46
N ALA A 24 10.07 -0.04 16.75
CA ALA A 24 9.01 0.33 17.70
C ALA A 24 9.58 0.56 19.11
N HIS A 25 10.65 -0.17 19.43
CA HIS A 25 11.43 0.02 20.65
C HIS A 25 12.72 0.78 20.43
N THR A 26 13.08 1.27 19.23
CA THR A 26 14.16 2.25 19.11
C THR A 26 13.59 3.64 19.42
N HIS A 27 13.24 3.86 20.69
CA HIS A 27 13.38 5.22 21.19
C HIS A 27 14.82 5.65 20.92
N ASP A 28 15.00 6.93 20.60
CA ASP A 28 16.30 7.54 20.39
C ASP A 28 17.06 7.52 21.74
N TYR A 29 17.62 6.37 22.12
CA TYR A 29 18.20 6.05 23.43
C TYR A 29 19.47 6.85 23.76
N ALA A 30 19.76 7.93 23.04
CA ALA A 30 20.79 8.87 23.44
C ALA A 30 20.41 9.61 24.75
N SER A 31 19.16 9.53 25.22
CA SER A 31 18.67 10.25 26.39
C SER A 31 18.99 9.54 27.73
N ALA A 32 19.87 10.12 28.55
CA ALA A 32 20.05 9.98 30.01
C ALA A 32 20.20 8.57 30.66
N ASN A 33 19.42 7.56 30.25
CA ASN A 33 19.35 6.23 30.84
C ASN A 33 20.63 5.41 30.60
N ASN A 34 21.26 5.55 29.43
CA ASN A 34 22.57 4.95 29.15
C ASN A 34 23.65 5.46 30.11
N GLY A 35 23.60 6.75 30.45
CA GLY A 35 24.49 7.35 31.44
C GLY A 35 24.25 6.79 32.84
N LEU A 36 22.99 6.71 33.26
CA LEU A 36 22.61 6.13 34.54
C LEU A 36 23.00 4.64 34.65
N PHE A 37 22.79 3.87 33.58
CA PHE A 37 23.21 2.47 33.49
C PHE A 37 24.73 2.34 33.65
N LEU A 38 25.51 3.08 32.85
CA LEU A 38 26.98 3.05 32.90
C LEU A 38 27.50 3.36 34.30
N ILE A 39 27.00 4.43 34.92
CA ILE A 39 27.39 4.83 36.28
C ILE A 39 27.05 3.71 37.28
N SER A 40 25.82 3.18 37.21
CA SER A 40 25.36 2.12 38.12
C SER A 40 26.20 0.85 37.97
N ALA A 41 26.46 0.43 36.73
CA ALA A 41 27.23 -0.77 36.43
C ALA A 41 28.71 -0.64 36.84
N VAL A 42 29.32 0.53 36.63
CA VAL A 42 30.70 0.81 37.10
C VAL A 42 30.78 0.81 38.62
N ILE A 43 29.85 1.48 39.31
CA ILE A 43 29.81 1.50 40.79
C ILE A 43 29.63 0.07 41.33
N LEU A 44 28.67 -0.69 40.80
CA LEU A 44 28.43 -2.08 41.20
C LEU A 44 29.67 -2.95 40.97
N THR A 45 30.36 -2.78 39.85
CA THR A 45 31.62 -3.48 39.55
C THR A 45 32.70 -3.17 40.57
N LEU A 46 32.92 -1.88 40.87
CA LEU A 46 33.92 -1.45 41.84
C LEU A 46 33.60 -1.95 43.26
N LEU A 47 32.34 -1.88 43.69
CA LEU A 47 31.91 -2.36 45.00
C LEU A 47 32.07 -3.88 45.14
N HIS A 48 31.65 -4.66 44.14
CA HIS A 48 31.89 -6.11 44.14
C HIS A 48 33.38 -6.43 44.13
N GLY A 49 34.18 -5.71 43.34
CA GLY A 49 35.62 -5.89 43.28
C GLY A 49 36.29 -5.64 44.62
N LEU A 50 35.91 -4.54 45.30
CA LEU A 50 36.43 -4.17 46.61
C LEU A 50 36.07 -5.19 47.69
N ILE A 51 34.82 -5.63 47.74
CA ILE A 51 34.35 -6.66 48.69
C ILE A 51 35.02 -8.01 48.41
N THR A 52 35.19 -8.37 47.14
CA THR A 52 35.92 -9.59 46.75
C THR A 52 37.38 -9.50 47.18
N TYR A 53 38.04 -8.35 46.98
CA TYR A 53 39.41 -8.13 47.43
C TYR A 53 39.56 -8.28 48.95
N PHE A 54 38.70 -7.62 49.74
CA PHE A 54 38.74 -7.75 51.20
C PHE A 54 38.43 -9.17 51.71
N ALA A 55 37.58 -9.93 51.00
CA ALA A 55 37.33 -11.32 51.33
C ALA A 55 38.56 -12.21 51.05
N LEU A 56 39.27 -11.96 49.94
CA LEU A 56 40.49 -12.68 49.58
C LEU A 56 41.66 -12.35 50.50
N ASP A 57 41.76 -11.11 50.96
CA ASP A 57 42.77 -10.65 51.94
C ASP A 57 42.44 -11.10 53.39
N GLY A 58 41.30 -11.77 53.59
CA GLY A 58 40.88 -12.29 54.89
C GLY A 58 40.37 -11.23 55.87
N VAL A 59 40.18 -9.99 55.42
CA VAL A 59 39.71 -8.86 56.23
C VAL A 59 38.23 -9.02 56.62
N ILE A 60 37.42 -9.62 55.74
CA ILE A 60 36.00 -9.89 55.99
C ILE A 60 35.70 -11.39 55.97
N ALA A 61 34.80 -11.82 56.87
CA ALA A 61 34.36 -13.20 56.93
C ALA A 61 33.47 -13.59 55.73
N GLY A 62 33.49 -14.87 55.33
CA GLY A 62 32.74 -15.34 54.16
C GLY A 62 31.24 -15.07 54.21
N TYR A 63 30.61 -15.10 55.38
CA TYR A 63 29.18 -14.75 55.51
C TYR A 63 28.91 -13.26 55.26
N VAL A 64 29.87 -12.38 55.61
CA VAL A 64 29.79 -10.94 55.34
C VAL A 64 29.91 -10.69 53.85
N PHE A 65 30.79 -11.43 53.15
CA PHE A 65 30.89 -11.40 51.69
C PHE A 65 29.55 -11.78 51.01
N VAL A 66 28.92 -12.87 51.44
CA VAL A 66 27.61 -13.30 50.91
C VAL A 66 26.53 -12.26 51.18
N LEU A 67 26.53 -11.63 52.37
CA LEU A 67 25.58 -10.57 52.69
C LEU A 67 25.71 -9.38 51.74
N PHE A 68 26.94 -8.90 51.48
CA PHE A 68 27.16 -7.81 50.53
C PHE A 68 26.78 -8.19 49.10
N HIS A 69 27.06 -9.42 48.66
CA HIS A 69 26.62 -9.92 47.36
C HIS A 69 25.10 -9.86 47.20
N LEU A 70 24.35 -10.29 48.22
CA LEU A 70 22.88 -10.21 48.23
C LEU A 70 22.38 -8.77 48.22
N ILE A 71 23.02 -7.87 48.97
CA ILE A 71 22.68 -6.44 48.99
C ILE A 71 22.87 -5.83 47.60
N PHE A 72 24.03 -6.05 46.97
CA PHE A 72 24.31 -5.47 45.66
C PHE A 72 23.41 -6.04 44.57
N SER A 73 23.12 -7.34 44.62
CA SER A 73 22.14 -8.00 43.74
C SER A 73 20.74 -7.42 43.93
N GLY A 74 20.33 -7.17 45.17
CA GLY A 74 19.06 -6.53 45.50
C GLY A 74 18.97 -5.09 45.00
N VAL A 75 20.06 -4.31 45.08
CA VAL A 75 20.14 -2.96 44.52
C VAL A 75 19.99 -2.98 43.00
N ALA A 76 20.71 -3.87 42.31
CA ALA A 76 20.60 -4.00 40.86
C ALA A 76 19.17 -4.40 40.43
N ALA A 77 18.55 -5.34 41.13
CA ALA A 77 17.15 -5.74 40.90
C ALA A 77 16.16 -4.60 41.17
N PHE A 78 16.36 -3.81 42.23
CA PHE A 78 15.53 -2.66 42.55
C PHE A 78 15.61 -1.58 41.47
N LEU A 79 16.82 -1.29 40.98
CA LEU A 79 17.02 -0.36 39.86
C LEU A 79 16.31 -0.84 38.59
N ALA A 80 16.47 -2.12 38.23
CA ALA A 80 15.78 -2.70 37.08
C ALA A 80 14.25 -2.64 37.22
N TRP A 81 13.74 -2.96 38.41
CA TRP A 81 12.31 -2.88 38.72
C TRP A 81 11.76 -1.46 38.66
N GLY A 82 12.52 -0.48 39.15
CA GLY A 82 12.16 0.94 39.08
C GLY A 82 12.03 1.43 37.64
N GLN A 83 12.96 1.04 36.76
CA GLN A 83 12.90 1.34 35.32
C GLN A 83 11.68 0.70 34.66
N TYR A 84 11.43 -0.58 34.95
CA TYR A 84 10.25 -1.30 34.44
C TYR A 84 8.93 -0.64 34.87
N ARG A 85 8.81 -0.27 36.16
CA ARG A 85 7.64 0.45 36.71
C ARG A 85 7.43 1.83 36.09
N ALA A 86 8.51 2.50 35.69
CA ALA A 86 8.46 3.78 35.00
C ALA A 86 8.08 3.66 33.51
N GLY A 87 7.85 2.43 33.01
CA GLY A 87 7.57 2.19 31.59
C GLY A 87 8.79 2.41 30.69
N ILE A 88 9.99 2.45 31.26
CA ILE A 88 11.25 2.67 30.53
C ILE A 88 11.79 1.31 30.11
N ASP A 89 12.00 1.14 28.80
CA ASP A 89 12.66 -0.05 28.27
C ASP A 89 14.16 0.01 28.59
N ALA A 90 14.59 -0.86 29.50
CA ALA A 90 15.90 -0.83 30.15
C ALA A 90 16.55 -2.22 30.16
N PRO A 91 16.81 -2.83 28.99
CA PRO A 91 17.24 -4.22 28.89
C PRO A 91 18.59 -4.47 29.58
N PHE A 92 19.48 -3.48 29.57
CA PHE A 92 20.78 -3.57 30.23
C PHE A 92 20.69 -3.55 31.76
N PHE A 93 19.70 -2.88 32.36
CA PHE A 93 19.48 -2.95 33.81
C PHE A 93 18.99 -4.32 34.24
N LEU A 94 18.09 -4.92 33.46
CA LEU A 94 17.63 -6.28 33.70
C LEU A 94 18.78 -7.29 33.57
N LEU A 95 19.58 -7.17 32.49
CA LEU A 95 20.76 -8.01 32.28
C LEU A 95 21.78 -7.84 33.41
N LEU A 96 22.01 -6.60 33.88
CA LEU A 96 22.90 -6.31 35.01
C LEU A 96 22.41 -6.96 36.29
N ALA A 97 21.11 -6.88 36.59
CA ALA A 97 20.53 -7.50 37.79
C ALA A 97 20.69 -9.02 37.77
N ILE A 98 20.33 -9.67 36.65
CA ILE A 98 20.40 -11.13 36.53
C ILE A 98 21.85 -11.61 36.59
N SER A 99 22.72 -11.04 35.77
CA SER A 99 24.13 -11.46 35.68
C SER A 99 24.89 -11.21 36.98
N THR A 100 24.70 -10.05 37.62
CA THR A 100 25.34 -9.73 38.91
C THR A 100 24.86 -10.66 40.01
N SER A 101 23.57 -11.02 40.03
CA SER A 101 23.03 -11.95 41.03
C SER A 101 23.65 -13.34 40.93
N VAL A 102 23.88 -13.83 39.70
CA VAL A 102 24.39 -15.19 39.44
C VAL A 102 25.91 -15.25 39.53
N MET A 103 26.62 -14.24 39.02
CA MET A 103 28.07 -14.29 38.80
C MET A 103 28.86 -13.20 39.56
N GLY A 104 28.19 -12.37 40.36
CA GLY A 104 28.82 -11.29 41.12
C GLY A 104 29.56 -10.30 40.22
N LEU A 105 30.83 -10.05 40.55
CA LEU A 105 31.72 -9.14 39.80
C LEU A 105 31.76 -9.45 38.30
N PHE A 106 31.85 -10.73 37.92
CA PHE A 106 31.97 -11.13 36.52
C PHE A 106 30.69 -10.89 35.73
N GLY A 107 29.53 -10.93 36.39
CA GLY A 107 28.25 -10.59 35.78
C GLY A 107 28.14 -9.10 35.43
N ALA A 108 28.56 -8.24 36.35
CA ALA A 108 28.59 -6.79 36.13
C ALA A 108 29.56 -6.40 35.00
N LEU A 109 30.78 -6.97 35.00
CA LEU A 109 31.77 -6.78 33.93
C LEU A 109 31.28 -7.30 32.57
N GLY A 110 30.67 -8.49 32.54
CA GLY A 110 30.11 -9.06 31.32
C GLY A 110 28.99 -8.19 30.74
N THR A 111 28.15 -7.61 31.60
CA THR A 111 27.07 -6.71 31.16
C THR A 111 27.61 -5.39 30.60
N LEU A 112 28.65 -4.82 31.22
CA LEU A 112 29.36 -3.64 30.67
C LEU A 112 29.97 -3.94 29.29
N PHE A 113 30.58 -5.11 29.12
CA PHE A 113 31.13 -5.55 27.85
C PHE A 113 30.04 -5.70 26.78
N CYS A 114 28.92 -6.36 27.10
CA CYS A 114 27.76 -6.48 26.21
C CYS A 114 27.20 -5.11 25.79
N PHE A 115 27.17 -4.13 26.71
CA PHE A 115 26.75 -2.77 26.39
C PHE A 115 27.69 -2.09 25.38
N VAL A 116 29.01 -2.24 25.55
CA VAL A 116 30.00 -1.71 24.60
C VAL A 116 29.82 -2.35 23.21
N LEU A 117 29.66 -3.69 23.16
CA LEU A 117 29.39 -4.38 21.89
C LEU A 117 28.11 -3.88 21.23
N HIS A 118 27.04 -3.69 22.00
CA HIS A 118 25.79 -3.15 21.48
C HIS A 118 25.98 -1.76 20.85
N VAL A 119 26.72 -0.86 21.50
CA VAL A 119 27.01 0.48 20.95
C VAL A 119 27.82 0.39 19.65
N LEU A 120 28.83 -0.46 19.59
CA LEU A 120 29.68 -0.62 18.41
C LEU A 120 28.93 -1.22 17.21
N PHE A 121 28.08 -2.22 17.44
CA PHE A 121 27.39 -2.95 16.37
C PHE A 121 26.03 -2.38 15.97
N ARG A 122 25.48 -1.41 16.72
CA ARG A 122 24.19 -0.76 16.38
C ARG A 122 24.21 -0.04 15.03
N GLN A 123 25.36 0.48 14.59
CA GLN A 123 25.45 1.22 13.32
C GLN A 123 25.35 0.32 12.07
N GLY A 124 25.46 -1.01 12.22
CA GLY A 124 25.43 -1.97 11.11
C GLY A 124 24.19 -2.87 11.06
N SER A 125 23.16 -2.63 11.87
CA SER A 125 21.96 -3.47 11.87
C SER A 125 21.08 -3.17 10.65
N LEU A 126 20.96 -4.13 9.73
CA LEU A 126 19.98 -4.09 8.64
C LEU A 126 18.56 -4.18 9.20
N SER A 127 17.59 -3.60 8.50
CA SER A 127 16.18 -3.84 8.80
C SER A 127 15.82 -5.31 8.57
N PHE A 128 14.82 -5.84 9.28
CA PHE A 128 14.40 -7.24 9.11
C PHE A 128 14.07 -7.57 7.65
N ASN A 129 13.46 -6.64 6.92
CA ASN A 129 13.12 -6.83 5.51
C ASN A 129 14.35 -6.93 4.61
N GLU A 130 15.38 -6.11 4.85
CA GLU A 130 16.65 -6.18 4.10
C GLU A 130 17.41 -7.47 4.43
N TRP A 131 17.47 -7.84 5.71
CA TRP A 131 18.06 -9.10 6.14
C TRP A 131 17.32 -10.32 5.56
N PHE A 132 15.99 -10.32 5.62
CA PHE A 132 15.16 -11.40 5.06
C PHE A 132 15.35 -11.51 3.53
N ALA A 133 15.41 -10.38 2.83
CA ALA A 133 15.67 -10.35 1.38
C ALA A 133 17.08 -10.85 1.00
N THR A 134 18.07 -10.73 1.89
CA THR A 134 19.40 -11.33 1.67
C THR A 134 19.42 -12.85 1.83
N ILE A 135 18.52 -13.40 2.66
CA ILE A 135 18.42 -14.85 2.88
C ILE A 135 17.53 -15.50 1.81
N PHE A 136 16.49 -14.80 1.36
CA PHE A 136 15.54 -15.24 0.35
C PHE A 136 15.52 -14.25 -0.83
N PRO A 137 16.57 -14.25 -1.68
CA PRO A 137 16.57 -13.44 -2.89
C PRO A 137 15.35 -13.80 -3.75
N ARG A 138 14.64 -12.79 -4.27
CA ARG A 138 13.51 -13.02 -5.18
C ARG A 138 14.03 -13.77 -6.41
N ASP A 139 13.44 -14.92 -6.72
CA ASP A 139 13.83 -15.77 -7.84
C ASP A 139 13.86 -14.95 -9.13
N ILE A 140 15.06 -14.64 -9.61
CA ILE A 140 15.31 -14.18 -10.97
C ILE A 140 15.29 -15.47 -11.79
N GLN A 141 14.27 -15.68 -12.62
CA GLN A 141 14.16 -16.87 -13.46
C GLN A 141 15.46 -17.06 -14.26
N SER A 142 15.95 -18.31 -14.31
CA SER A 142 17.16 -18.62 -15.06
C SER A 142 16.86 -18.71 -16.56
N GLU A 143 17.85 -18.43 -17.41
CA GLU A 143 17.73 -18.52 -18.88
C GLU A 143 17.25 -19.91 -19.34
N ALA A 144 17.66 -20.98 -18.64
CA ALA A 144 17.20 -22.34 -18.93
C ALA A 144 15.71 -22.56 -18.61
N GLU A 145 15.21 -21.88 -17.58
CA GLU A 145 13.80 -21.91 -17.18
C GLU A 145 12.94 -21.14 -18.18
N GLU A 146 13.45 -20.03 -18.69
CA GLU A 146 12.82 -19.23 -19.74
C GLU A 146 12.72 -20.00 -21.07
N ILE A 147 13.78 -20.72 -21.46
CA ILE A 147 13.80 -21.59 -22.64
C ILE A 147 12.86 -22.78 -22.49
N TYR A 148 12.85 -23.43 -21.32
CA TYR A 148 11.93 -24.53 -21.04
C TYR A 148 10.48 -24.06 -21.11
N ASP A 149 10.19 -22.92 -20.49
CA ASP A 149 8.87 -22.30 -20.57
C ASP A 149 8.53 -21.99 -22.03
N ASP A 150 9.42 -21.40 -22.84
CA ASP A 150 9.15 -21.11 -24.25
C ASP A 150 8.83 -22.34 -25.11
N ILE A 151 9.52 -23.46 -24.87
CA ILE A 151 9.28 -24.75 -25.55
C ILE A 151 7.92 -25.33 -25.11
N VAL A 152 7.63 -25.36 -23.81
CA VAL A 152 6.33 -25.82 -23.27
C VAL A 152 5.20 -24.88 -23.71
N LEU A 153 5.50 -23.59 -23.87
CA LEU A 153 4.59 -22.54 -24.27
C LEU A 153 4.24 -22.58 -25.77
N GLY A 154 4.97 -23.35 -26.59
CA GLY A 154 4.75 -23.46 -28.03
C GLY A 154 5.05 -22.16 -28.78
N ARG A 155 5.96 -21.32 -28.24
CA ARG A 155 6.40 -20.09 -28.91
C ARG A 155 7.12 -20.38 -30.23
N ASP A 156 7.74 -21.54 -30.36
CA ASP A 156 8.36 -22.05 -31.59
C ASP A 156 7.35 -22.61 -32.63
N GLU A 157 6.08 -22.82 -32.26
CA GLU A 157 5.07 -23.37 -33.18
C GLU A 157 4.36 -22.30 -34.04
N ASN A 158 4.69 -21.01 -33.87
CA ASN A 158 4.04 -19.93 -34.60
C ASN A 158 4.85 -19.55 -35.86
N PRO A 159 4.38 -19.87 -37.10
CA PRO A 159 5.17 -19.69 -38.33
C PRO A 159 5.17 -18.24 -38.85
N ARG A 160 4.70 -17.26 -38.07
CA ARG A 160 4.65 -15.85 -38.48
C ARG A 160 5.30 -14.95 -37.45
N ASP A 161 6.39 -14.34 -37.88
CA ASP A 161 7.04 -13.22 -37.22
C ASP A 161 6.01 -12.17 -36.75
N TYR A 162 6.05 -11.88 -35.45
CA TYR A 162 5.44 -10.74 -34.76
C TYR A 162 3.93 -10.52 -34.92
N GLY A 163 3.17 -11.19 -34.05
CA GLY A 163 1.85 -10.71 -33.62
C GLY A 163 1.52 -11.24 -32.23
N VAL A 164 1.65 -10.41 -31.19
CA VAL A 164 1.08 -10.73 -29.88
C VAL A 164 -0.44 -10.75 -30.05
N MET A 165 -1.06 -11.93 -30.01
CA MET A 165 -2.51 -12.07 -30.13
C MET A 165 -3.19 -11.45 -28.90
N PRO A 166 -4.15 -10.51 -29.07
CA PRO A 166 -4.94 -9.97 -27.97
C PRO A 166 -5.66 -11.07 -27.19
N PHE A 167 -5.75 -10.93 -25.86
CA PHE A 167 -6.40 -11.95 -25.01
C PHE A 167 -7.85 -12.25 -25.42
N ILE A 168 -8.59 -11.26 -25.93
CA ILE A 168 -9.95 -11.47 -26.43
C ILE A 168 -10.01 -12.40 -27.65
N GLU A 169 -9.00 -12.34 -28.52
CA GLU A 169 -8.86 -13.25 -29.67
C GLU A 169 -8.46 -14.64 -29.21
N VAL A 170 -7.53 -14.75 -28.25
CA VAL A 170 -7.19 -16.05 -27.63
C VAL A 170 -8.43 -16.72 -27.03
N MET A 171 -9.29 -15.97 -26.33
CA MET A 171 -10.55 -16.51 -25.80
C MET A 171 -11.58 -16.86 -26.88
N SER A 172 -11.43 -16.33 -28.10
CA SER A 172 -12.37 -16.56 -29.19
C SER A 172 -12.00 -17.74 -30.07
N ILE A 173 -10.71 -17.88 -30.42
CA ILE A 173 -10.24 -18.86 -31.41
C ILE A 173 -9.09 -19.75 -30.91
N GLY A 174 -8.55 -19.49 -29.72
CA GLY A 174 -7.42 -20.25 -29.18
C GLY A 174 -7.80 -21.66 -28.73
N SER A 175 -6.80 -22.53 -28.60
CA SER A 175 -6.97 -23.84 -27.98
C SER A 175 -7.26 -23.75 -26.48
N ASP A 176 -7.81 -24.79 -25.88
CA ASP A 176 -8.07 -24.83 -24.43
C ASP A 176 -6.80 -24.59 -23.62
N GLU A 177 -5.64 -25.07 -24.07
CA GLU A 177 -4.37 -24.80 -23.40
C GLU A 177 -3.98 -23.31 -23.47
N GLN A 178 -4.12 -22.68 -24.63
CA GLN A 178 -3.85 -21.25 -24.80
C GLN A 178 -4.79 -20.38 -23.95
N LYS A 179 -6.08 -20.72 -23.91
CA LYS A 179 -7.08 -20.05 -23.08
C LYS A 179 -6.75 -20.17 -21.59
N ARG A 180 -6.39 -21.36 -21.11
CA ARG A 180 -6.01 -21.56 -19.69
C ARG A 180 -4.79 -20.73 -19.29
N ARG A 181 -3.76 -20.68 -20.13
CA ARG A 181 -2.56 -19.84 -19.91
C ARG A 181 -2.91 -18.36 -19.91
N ALA A 182 -3.71 -17.91 -20.87
CA ALA A 182 -4.17 -16.54 -20.95
C ALA A 182 -4.99 -16.13 -19.71
N LEU A 183 -5.93 -16.98 -19.25
CA LEU A 183 -6.68 -16.76 -18.02
C LEU A 183 -5.75 -16.62 -16.81
N SER A 184 -4.74 -17.49 -16.69
CA SER A 184 -3.74 -17.39 -15.61
C SER A 184 -3.01 -16.04 -15.62
N LYS A 185 -2.48 -15.63 -16.78
CA LYS A 185 -1.78 -14.35 -16.95
C LYS A 185 -2.68 -13.15 -16.65
N MET A 186 -3.89 -13.13 -17.21
CA MET A 186 -4.86 -12.05 -16.99
C MET A 186 -5.31 -11.94 -15.52
N THR A 187 -5.33 -13.06 -14.79
CA THR A 187 -5.71 -13.08 -13.36
C THR A 187 -4.59 -12.53 -12.48
N LEU A 188 -3.33 -12.81 -12.80
CA LEU A 188 -2.18 -12.31 -12.05
C LEU A 188 -2.03 -10.79 -12.16
N GLN A 189 -2.34 -10.23 -13.33
CA GLN A 189 -2.22 -8.78 -13.60
C GLN A 189 -3.53 -8.25 -14.19
N PHE A 190 -4.57 -8.26 -13.37
CA PHE A 190 -5.90 -7.81 -13.80
C PHE A 190 -5.94 -6.30 -14.09
N HIS A 191 -6.58 -5.95 -15.21
CA HIS A 191 -6.97 -4.59 -15.57
C HIS A 191 -8.38 -4.60 -16.15
N ALA A 192 -9.19 -3.56 -15.90
CA ALA A 192 -10.58 -3.48 -16.37
C ALA A 192 -10.74 -3.70 -17.89
N ARG A 193 -9.77 -3.28 -18.71
CA ARG A 193 -9.75 -3.53 -20.17
C ARG A 193 -9.77 -5.02 -20.56
N LEU A 194 -9.42 -5.92 -19.64
CA LEU A 194 -9.40 -7.37 -19.85
C LEU A 194 -10.75 -8.03 -19.58
N ALA A 195 -11.71 -7.31 -19.00
CA ALA A 195 -13.02 -7.87 -18.64
C ALA A 195 -13.78 -8.50 -19.81
N PRO A 196 -13.77 -7.95 -21.05
CA PRO A 196 -14.41 -8.62 -22.18
C PRO A 196 -13.86 -10.02 -22.45
N ALA A 197 -12.56 -10.25 -22.25
CA ALA A 197 -11.95 -11.56 -22.44
C ALA A 197 -12.38 -12.54 -21.34
N PHE A 198 -12.51 -12.09 -20.08
CA PHE A 198 -13.12 -12.90 -19.02
C PHE A 198 -14.58 -13.23 -19.29
N GLN A 199 -15.37 -12.25 -19.74
CA GLN A 199 -16.79 -12.45 -20.10
C GLN A 199 -16.93 -13.46 -21.25
N LYS A 200 -16.04 -13.42 -22.24
CA LYS A 200 -15.97 -14.41 -23.32
C LYS A 200 -15.67 -15.79 -22.75
N ALA A 201 -14.65 -15.92 -21.89
CA ALA A 201 -14.25 -17.18 -21.29
C ALA A 201 -15.33 -17.79 -20.36
N LEU A 202 -16.11 -16.96 -19.66
CA LEU A 202 -17.25 -17.40 -18.84
C LEU A 202 -18.38 -18.03 -19.67
N ARG A 203 -18.42 -17.76 -20.98
CA ARG A 203 -19.40 -18.28 -21.93
C ARG A 203 -18.76 -19.23 -22.96
N ASP A 204 -17.55 -19.71 -22.68
CA ASP A 204 -16.81 -20.59 -23.56
C ASP A 204 -17.53 -21.94 -23.75
N GLU A 205 -17.36 -22.58 -24.90
CA GLU A 205 -17.95 -23.89 -25.19
C GLU A 205 -17.37 -24.98 -24.25
N SER A 206 -16.09 -24.88 -23.90
CA SER A 206 -15.41 -25.81 -23.00
C SER A 206 -15.81 -25.57 -21.54
N ASN A 207 -16.35 -26.61 -20.89
CA ASN A 207 -16.71 -26.58 -19.47
C ASN A 207 -15.50 -26.23 -18.58
N ALA A 208 -14.32 -26.74 -18.92
CA ALA A 208 -13.09 -26.51 -18.17
C ALA A 208 -12.71 -25.02 -18.19
N ILE A 209 -12.82 -24.37 -19.35
CA ILE A 209 -12.53 -22.93 -19.49
C ILE A 209 -13.51 -22.09 -18.69
N ARG A 210 -14.81 -22.40 -18.73
CA ARG A 210 -15.82 -21.68 -17.94
C ARG A 210 -15.54 -21.76 -16.43
N VAL A 211 -15.21 -22.95 -15.93
CA VAL A 211 -14.87 -23.15 -14.49
C VAL A 211 -13.61 -22.38 -14.12
N GLN A 212 -12.57 -22.40 -14.96
CA GLN A 212 -11.35 -21.66 -14.70
C GLN A 212 -11.57 -20.14 -14.76
N ALA A 213 -12.38 -19.65 -15.69
CA ALA A 213 -12.75 -18.24 -15.77
C ALA A 213 -13.54 -17.79 -14.53
N ALA A 214 -14.50 -18.59 -14.06
CA ALA A 214 -15.23 -18.32 -12.83
C ALA A 214 -14.31 -18.27 -11.60
N THR A 215 -13.36 -19.21 -11.51
CA THR A 215 -12.35 -19.24 -10.43
C THR A 215 -11.44 -18.00 -10.47
N ALA A 216 -11.03 -17.58 -11.67
CA ALA A 216 -10.24 -16.38 -11.88
C ALA A 216 -10.98 -15.12 -11.44
N VAL A 217 -12.25 -14.96 -11.86
CA VAL A 217 -13.10 -13.83 -11.45
C VAL A 217 -13.30 -13.81 -9.94
N ALA A 218 -13.59 -14.97 -9.31
CA ALA A 218 -13.71 -15.07 -7.86
C ALA A 218 -12.41 -14.66 -7.13
N LYS A 219 -11.25 -15.02 -7.69
CA LYS A 219 -9.94 -14.61 -7.15
C LYS A 219 -9.73 -13.09 -7.25
N ILE A 220 -10.11 -12.47 -8.37
CA ILE A 220 -10.05 -11.02 -8.56
C ILE A 220 -10.99 -10.34 -7.56
N GLU A 221 -12.23 -10.80 -7.42
CA GLU A 221 -13.16 -10.24 -6.42
C GLU A 221 -12.62 -10.34 -5.00
N SER A 222 -12.01 -11.47 -4.63
CA SER A 222 -11.36 -11.64 -3.33
C SER A 222 -10.20 -10.65 -3.11
N GLN A 223 -9.45 -10.28 -4.16
CA GLN A 223 -8.43 -9.23 -4.07
C GLN A 223 -9.05 -7.86 -3.80
N PHE A 224 -10.15 -7.51 -4.47
CA PHE A 224 -10.88 -6.26 -4.21
C PHE A 224 -11.44 -6.22 -2.78
N MET A 225 -12.06 -7.31 -2.30
CA MET A 225 -12.57 -7.38 -0.92
C MET A 225 -11.47 -7.18 0.12
N ARG A 226 -10.31 -7.83 -0.03
CA ARG A 226 -9.15 -7.60 0.85
C ARG A 226 -8.67 -6.15 0.79
N LYS A 227 -8.67 -5.52 -0.39
CA LYS A 227 -8.29 -4.12 -0.53
C LYS A 227 -9.26 -3.19 0.23
N LEU A 228 -10.57 -3.45 0.15
CA LEU A 228 -11.57 -2.71 0.93
C LEU A 228 -11.35 -2.87 2.44
N GLU A 229 -11.15 -4.10 2.92
CA GLU A 229 -10.89 -4.36 4.34
C GLU A 229 -9.69 -3.57 4.86
N ARG A 230 -8.61 -3.49 4.06
CA ARG A 230 -7.42 -2.70 4.40
C ARG A 230 -7.72 -1.20 4.44
N ILE A 231 -8.44 -0.66 3.47
CA ILE A 231 -8.85 0.75 3.46
C ILE A 231 -9.66 1.07 4.72
N GLU A 232 -10.64 0.24 5.07
CA GLU A 232 -11.48 0.46 6.26
C GLU A 232 -10.71 0.28 7.57
N LEU A 233 -9.73 -0.62 7.62
CA LEU A 233 -8.83 -0.73 8.75
C LEU A 233 -7.98 0.54 8.92
N ALA A 234 -7.44 1.08 7.83
CA ALA A 234 -6.67 2.33 7.87
C ALA A 234 -7.55 3.51 8.31
N ARG A 235 -8.78 3.60 7.82
CA ARG A 235 -9.75 4.63 8.25
C ARG A 235 -10.10 4.54 9.72
N ARG A 236 -10.22 3.31 10.27
CA ARG A 236 -10.40 3.13 11.72
C ARG A 236 -9.21 3.61 12.53
N LYS A 237 -7.97 3.40 12.04
CA LYS A 237 -6.76 3.90 12.71
C LYS A 237 -6.59 5.42 12.59
N ALA A 238 -7.00 6.01 11.48
CA ALA A 238 -6.86 7.44 11.18
C ALA A 238 -8.16 8.03 10.61
N PRO A 239 -9.22 8.20 11.44
CA PRO A 239 -10.55 8.58 10.98
C PRO A 239 -10.64 9.97 10.33
N ASN A 240 -9.73 10.87 10.71
CA ASN A 240 -9.70 12.24 10.19
C ASN A 240 -8.82 12.39 8.93
N ASN A 241 -8.25 11.30 8.40
CA ASN A 241 -7.42 11.38 7.20
C ASN A 241 -8.28 11.38 5.94
N THR A 242 -8.41 12.55 5.32
CA THR A 242 -9.22 12.77 4.11
C THR A 242 -8.67 12.06 2.88
N HIS A 243 -7.37 11.75 2.81
CA HIS A 243 -6.79 10.96 1.72
C HIS A 243 -7.32 9.52 1.73
N LEU A 244 -7.64 8.96 2.90
CA LEU A 244 -8.25 7.63 3.00
C LEU A 244 -9.72 7.63 2.55
N LEU A 245 -10.43 8.73 2.77
CA LEU A 245 -11.79 8.91 2.24
C LEU A 245 -11.77 8.95 0.71
N PHE A 246 -10.80 9.67 0.12
CA PHE A 246 -10.60 9.66 -1.32
C PHE A 246 -10.20 8.26 -1.85
N ALA A 247 -9.30 7.55 -1.15
CA ALA A 247 -8.91 6.18 -1.50
C ALA A 247 -10.10 5.22 -1.50
N LEU A 248 -11.04 5.38 -0.55
CA LEU A 248 -12.28 4.60 -0.49
C LEU A 248 -13.20 4.91 -1.67
N ALA A 249 -13.38 6.19 -2.01
CA ALA A 249 -14.18 6.59 -3.17
C ALA A 249 -13.60 6.00 -4.47
N LYS A 250 -12.28 6.11 -4.64
CA LYS A 250 -11.54 5.54 -5.78
C LYS A 250 -11.64 4.01 -5.83
N TYR A 251 -11.64 3.33 -4.68
CA TYR A 251 -11.84 1.90 -4.62
C TYR A 251 -13.20 1.49 -5.19
N TYR A 252 -14.29 2.11 -4.74
CA TYR A 252 -15.64 1.77 -5.21
C TYR A 252 -15.81 2.05 -6.71
N ASP A 253 -15.23 3.16 -7.15
CA ASP A 253 -15.18 3.58 -8.55
C ASP A 253 -14.42 2.57 -9.42
N ASP A 254 -13.17 2.24 -9.05
CA ASP A 254 -12.33 1.25 -9.73
C ASP A 254 -13.03 -0.12 -9.78
N TYR A 255 -13.68 -0.52 -8.68
CA TYR A 255 -14.36 -1.81 -8.60
C TYR A 255 -15.61 -1.86 -9.50
N ALA A 256 -16.40 -0.79 -9.52
CA ALA A 256 -17.51 -0.64 -10.45
C ALA A 256 -17.04 -0.60 -11.91
N TYR A 257 -15.87 -0.04 -12.17
CA TYR A 257 -15.31 0.08 -13.53
C TYR A 257 -14.73 -1.25 -14.06
N THR A 258 -14.58 -2.27 -13.22
CA THR A 258 -13.95 -3.54 -13.63
C THR A 258 -14.64 -4.23 -14.79
N GLY A 259 -15.96 -4.09 -14.94
CA GLY A 259 -16.75 -4.83 -15.93
C GLY A 259 -16.90 -6.33 -15.63
N LEU A 260 -16.52 -6.78 -14.43
CA LEU A 260 -16.70 -8.17 -13.98
C LEU A 260 -17.91 -8.36 -13.06
N LEU A 261 -18.46 -7.26 -12.53
CA LEU A 261 -19.62 -7.30 -11.65
C LEU A 261 -20.91 -7.50 -12.44
N ASP A 262 -21.91 -8.09 -11.78
CA ASP A 262 -23.28 -8.02 -12.28
C ASP A 262 -23.82 -6.57 -12.18
N PRO A 263 -24.88 -6.23 -12.93
CA PRO A 263 -25.39 -4.87 -12.99
C PRO A 263 -25.82 -4.27 -11.64
N GLU A 264 -26.33 -5.09 -10.72
CA GLU A 264 -26.79 -4.64 -9.41
C GLU A 264 -25.61 -4.25 -8.53
N ARG A 265 -24.59 -5.11 -8.44
CA ARG A 265 -23.34 -4.80 -7.72
C ARG A 265 -22.61 -3.63 -8.35
N GLU A 266 -22.56 -3.54 -9.68
CA GLU A 266 -21.93 -2.42 -10.38
C GLU A 266 -22.62 -1.09 -10.03
N SER A 267 -23.95 -1.07 -10.05
CA SER A 267 -24.76 0.10 -9.67
C SER A 267 -24.56 0.50 -8.21
N MET A 268 -24.59 -0.47 -7.30
CA MET A 268 -24.36 -0.23 -5.87
C MET A 268 -22.98 0.37 -5.60
N ASN A 269 -21.93 -0.14 -6.26
CA ASN A 269 -20.57 0.40 -6.10
C ASN A 269 -20.44 1.80 -6.72
N ARG A 270 -21.07 2.10 -7.86
CA ARG A 270 -21.14 3.47 -8.39
C ARG A 270 -21.77 4.45 -7.41
N GLN A 271 -22.89 4.05 -6.81
CA GLN A 271 -23.60 4.90 -5.85
C GLN A 271 -22.73 5.19 -4.62
N LYS A 272 -22.10 4.15 -4.05
CA LYS A 272 -21.14 4.32 -2.94
C LYS A 272 -19.97 5.23 -3.29
N ALA A 273 -19.43 5.10 -4.51
CA ALA A 273 -18.37 5.98 -4.99
C ALA A 273 -18.83 7.44 -5.06
N ILE A 274 -20.01 7.72 -5.63
CA ILE A 274 -20.59 9.07 -5.71
C ILE A 274 -20.78 9.66 -4.31
N GLU A 275 -21.39 8.91 -3.39
CA GLU A 275 -21.62 9.36 -2.00
C GLU A 275 -20.31 9.68 -1.29
N THR A 276 -19.31 8.81 -1.43
CA THR A 276 -18.01 8.98 -0.77
C THR A 276 -17.21 10.14 -1.38
N TYR A 277 -17.27 10.34 -2.70
CA TYR A 277 -16.69 11.53 -3.33
C TYR A 277 -17.42 12.82 -2.91
N LYS A 278 -18.75 12.79 -2.79
CA LYS A 278 -19.54 13.94 -2.29
C LYS A 278 -19.17 14.27 -0.83
N GLU A 279 -18.94 13.27 0.01
CA GLU A 279 -18.41 13.44 1.37
C GLU A 279 -17.00 14.06 1.33
N TYR A 280 -16.10 13.55 0.48
CA TYR A 280 -14.76 14.11 0.32
C TYR A 280 -14.78 15.60 -0.10
N LEU A 281 -15.68 15.98 -1.00
CA LEU A 281 -15.84 17.38 -1.42
C LEU A 281 -16.29 18.33 -0.29
N GLN A 282 -16.82 17.83 0.82
CA GLN A 282 -17.09 18.65 2.00
C GLN A 282 -15.79 19.10 2.69
N HIS A 283 -14.72 18.31 2.55
CA HIS A 283 -13.39 18.61 3.09
C HIS A 283 -12.51 19.37 2.09
N ASP A 284 -12.56 18.98 0.81
CA ASP A 284 -11.83 19.64 -0.27
C ASP A 284 -12.79 20.00 -1.43
N PRO A 285 -13.50 21.15 -1.32
CA PRO A 285 -14.49 21.55 -2.31
C PRO A 285 -13.93 21.81 -3.70
N ASN A 286 -12.61 22.05 -3.82
CA ASN A 286 -11.93 22.45 -5.04
C ASN A 286 -11.27 21.28 -5.79
N SER A 287 -11.49 20.04 -5.35
CA SER A 287 -10.90 18.86 -5.99
C SER A 287 -11.49 18.58 -7.37
N ILE A 288 -10.78 19.04 -8.41
CA ILE A 288 -11.15 18.81 -9.81
C ILE A 288 -11.29 17.31 -10.12
N GLU A 289 -10.46 16.46 -9.50
CA GLU A 289 -10.52 15.00 -9.67
C GLU A 289 -11.83 14.43 -9.12
N ALA A 290 -12.25 14.81 -7.91
CA ALA A 290 -13.53 14.35 -7.34
C ALA A 290 -14.73 14.83 -8.18
N TRP A 291 -14.73 16.10 -8.61
CA TRP A 291 -15.78 16.64 -9.49
C TRP A 291 -15.87 15.87 -10.81
N ALA A 292 -14.73 15.59 -11.45
CA ALA A 292 -14.68 14.82 -12.69
C ALA A 292 -15.13 13.37 -12.49
N SER A 293 -14.73 12.72 -11.39
CA SER A 293 -15.11 11.35 -11.06
C SER A 293 -16.62 11.21 -10.81
N ILE A 294 -17.24 12.11 -10.04
CA ILE A 294 -18.70 12.08 -9.80
C ILE A 294 -19.46 12.24 -11.11
N GLY A 295 -19.11 13.25 -11.94
CA GLY A 295 -19.79 13.45 -13.22
C GLY A 295 -19.65 12.26 -14.16
N ARG A 296 -18.47 11.62 -14.20
CA ARG A 296 -18.24 10.38 -14.97
C ARG A 296 -19.10 9.23 -14.44
N LEU A 297 -19.21 9.07 -13.12
CA LEU A 297 -20.02 8.02 -12.49
C LEU A 297 -21.51 8.20 -12.82
N LEU A 298 -22.03 9.43 -12.73
CA LEU A 298 -23.41 9.78 -13.14
C LEU A 298 -23.65 9.46 -14.62
N PHE A 299 -22.72 9.86 -15.50
CA PHE A 299 -22.81 9.54 -16.92
C PHE A 299 -22.86 8.03 -17.17
N ARG A 300 -22.04 7.25 -16.45
CA ARG A 300 -21.98 5.78 -16.56
C ARG A 300 -23.24 5.10 -15.99
N SER A 301 -23.91 5.71 -15.02
CA SER A 301 -25.24 5.30 -14.57
C SER A 301 -26.35 5.61 -15.58
N LYS A 302 -26.03 6.32 -16.67
CA LYS A 302 -26.96 6.84 -17.70
C LYS A 302 -27.85 7.98 -17.22
N ASP A 303 -27.50 8.61 -16.10
CA ASP A 303 -28.15 9.81 -15.58
C ASP A 303 -27.55 11.04 -16.27
N TRP A 304 -27.71 11.11 -17.60
CA TRP A 304 -27.03 12.09 -18.45
C TRP A 304 -27.41 13.54 -18.11
N GLU A 305 -28.64 13.75 -17.65
CA GLU A 305 -29.14 15.05 -17.19
C GLU A 305 -28.37 15.52 -15.96
N GLU A 306 -28.34 14.72 -14.89
CA GLU A 306 -27.59 15.04 -13.67
C GLU A 306 -26.09 15.18 -13.95
N ALA A 307 -25.52 14.33 -14.81
CA ALA A 307 -24.12 14.44 -15.23
C ALA A 307 -23.84 15.78 -15.94
N ALA A 308 -24.69 16.19 -16.89
CA ALA A 308 -24.52 17.45 -17.60
C ALA A 308 -24.63 18.66 -16.65
N GLU A 309 -25.58 18.64 -15.71
CA GLU A 309 -25.71 19.69 -14.70
C GLU A 309 -24.51 19.73 -13.76
N TRP A 310 -24.04 18.58 -13.29
CA TRP A 310 -22.88 18.45 -12.43
C TRP A 310 -21.61 19.02 -13.07
N PHE A 311 -21.37 18.67 -14.34
CA PHE A 311 -20.25 19.20 -15.09
C PHE A 311 -20.38 20.71 -15.33
N ARG A 312 -21.56 21.20 -15.72
CA ARG A 312 -21.81 22.64 -15.87
C ARG A 312 -21.46 23.38 -14.58
N HIS A 313 -21.93 22.89 -13.43
CA HIS A 313 -21.64 23.48 -12.12
C HIS A 313 -20.16 23.51 -11.75
N ALA A 314 -19.38 22.50 -12.17
CA ALA A 314 -17.94 22.49 -11.98
C ALA A 314 -17.24 23.51 -12.90
N LEU A 315 -17.65 23.57 -14.17
CA LEU A 315 -17.09 24.47 -15.18
C LEU A 315 -17.38 25.94 -14.87
N ASP A 316 -18.58 26.26 -14.37
CA ASP A 316 -18.99 27.60 -13.92
C ASP A 316 -18.11 28.13 -12.77
N ARG A 317 -17.59 27.22 -11.93
CA ARG A 317 -16.65 27.54 -10.85
C ARG A 317 -15.20 27.66 -11.31
N GLY A 318 -14.96 27.48 -12.61
CA GLY A 318 -13.63 27.54 -13.22
C GLY A 318 -12.81 26.25 -13.08
N TRP A 319 -13.39 25.18 -12.53
CA TRP A 319 -12.72 23.88 -12.46
C TRP A 319 -12.81 23.20 -13.81
N ARG A 320 -11.67 23.03 -14.48
CA ARG A 320 -11.60 22.53 -15.85
C ARG A 320 -10.56 21.42 -15.94
N SER A 321 -10.95 20.32 -16.55
CA SER A 321 -10.05 19.27 -17.02
C SER A 321 -10.54 18.75 -18.36
N THR A 322 -9.62 18.28 -19.23
CA THR A 322 -9.98 17.81 -20.57
C THR A 322 -11.02 16.68 -20.47
N ASN A 323 -10.81 15.72 -19.57
CA ASN A 323 -11.74 14.61 -19.36
C ASN A 323 -13.14 15.10 -18.93
N MET A 324 -13.21 16.05 -17.99
CA MET A 324 -14.48 16.61 -17.52
C MET A 324 -15.27 17.27 -18.66
N ILE A 325 -14.60 18.08 -19.47
CA ILE A 325 -15.23 18.78 -20.60
C ILE A 325 -15.67 17.77 -21.68
N MET A 326 -14.86 16.74 -21.95
CA MET A 326 -15.25 15.67 -22.88
C MET A 326 -16.49 14.94 -22.40
N TRP A 327 -16.55 14.53 -21.13
CA TRP A 327 -17.76 13.91 -20.58
C TRP A 327 -18.96 14.85 -20.59
N TYR A 328 -18.77 16.16 -20.39
CA TYR A 328 -19.84 17.14 -20.53
C TYR A 328 -20.40 17.20 -21.95
N PHE A 329 -19.54 17.23 -22.97
CA PHE A 329 -19.94 17.18 -24.37
C PHE A 329 -20.72 15.90 -24.69
N GLU A 330 -20.22 14.74 -24.24
CA GLU A 330 -20.89 13.46 -24.41
C GLU A 330 -22.27 13.42 -23.72
N SER A 331 -22.38 13.96 -22.50
CA SER A 331 -23.68 14.07 -21.80
C SER A 331 -24.70 14.87 -22.63
N LEU A 332 -24.30 16.04 -23.15
CA LEU A 332 -25.17 16.89 -23.97
C LEU A 332 -25.56 16.21 -25.30
N TYR A 333 -24.64 15.46 -25.89
CA TYR A 333 -24.91 14.69 -27.11
C TYR A 333 -25.95 13.59 -26.84
N HIS A 334 -25.80 12.82 -25.76
CA HIS A 334 -26.77 11.79 -25.36
C HIS A 334 -28.16 12.35 -25.03
N LEU A 335 -28.22 13.56 -24.47
CA LEU A 335 -29.47 14.30 -24.24
C LEU A 335 -30.07 14.90 -25.53
N GLN A 336 -29.35 14.84 -26.65
CA GLN A 336 -29.70 15.47 -27.93
C GLN A 336 -29.85 17.01 -27.83
N ASP A 337 -29.26 17.65 -26.83
CA ASP A 337 -29.22 19.11 -26.73
C ASP A 337 -28.05 19.66 -27.56
N TYR A 338 -28.21 19.57 -28.89
CA TYR A 338 -27.20 20.03 -29.84
C TYR A 338 -26.94 21.54 -29.75
N ARG A 339 -27.89 22.31 -29.20
CA ARG A 339 -27.72 23.76 -29.03
C ARG A 339 -26.79 24.05 -27.86
N ALA A 340 -26.98 23.40 -26.72
CA ALA A 340 -26.04 23.49 -25.61
C ALA A 340 -24.67 22.93 -25.98
N LEU A 341 -24.62 21.78 -26.68
CA LEU A 341 -23.37 21.17 -27.12
C LEU A 341 -22.52 22.12 -27.96
N ARG A 342 -23.12 22.75 -28.99
CA ARG A 342 -22.41 23.73 -29.83
C ARG A 342 -21.89 24.92 -29.02
N ARG A 343 -22.68 25.46 -28.09
CA ARG A 343 -22.24 26.55 -27.21
C ARG A 343 -21.06 26.13 -26.34
N ALA A 344 -21.16 24.96 -25.71
CA ALA A 344 -20.11 24.41 -24.86
C ALA A 344 -18.81 24.16 -25.64
N MET A 345 -18.89 23.69 -26.88
CA MET A 345 -17.70 23.47 -27.74
C MET A 345 -17.06 24.78 -28.21
N VAL A 346 -17.84 25.84 -28.46
CA VAL A 346 -17.29 27.18 -28.71
C VAL A 346 -16.56 27.72 -27.48
N GLU A 347 -17.14 27.53 -26.30
CA GLU A 347 -16.60 28.05 -25.03
C GLU A 347 -15.36 27.28 -24.56
N TYR A 348 -15.41 25.94 -24.57
CA TYR A 348 -14.40 25.08 -23.96
C TYR A 348 -13.53 24.33 -24.98
N GLY A 349 -13.86 24.36 -26.27
CA GLY A 349 -13.15 23.57 -27.30
C GLY A 349 -11.69 23.95 -27.47
N SER A 350 -11.33 25.22 -27.27
CA SER A 350 -9.92 25.66 -27.29
C SER A 350 -9.09 25.05 -26.17
N PHE A 351 -9.67 24.93 -24.97
CA PHE A 351 -9.02 24.28 -23.82
C PHE A 351 -8.79 22.78 -24.08
N VAL A 352 -9.76 22.11 -24.70
CA VAL A 352 -9.63 20.70 -25.09
C VAL A 352 -8.51 20.54 -26.11
N LYS A 353 -8.53 21.31 -27.20
CA LYS A 353 -7.51 21.27 -28.28
C LYS A 353 -6.09 21.59 -27.82
N GLY A 354 -5.93 22.40 -26.77
CA GLY A 354 -4.62 22.71 -26.18
C GLY A 354 -3.93 21.52 -25.50
N ASN A 355 -4.61 20.37 -25.36
CA ASN A 355 -4.02 19.15 -24.82
C ASN A 355 -3.40 18.30 -25.94
N GLU A 356 -2.06 18.24 -25.96
CA GLU A 356 -1.25 17.58 -27.00
C GLU A 356 -1.50 16.06 -27.15
N ASN A 357 -2.17 15.43 -26.18
CA ASN A 357 -2.39 13.97 -26.15
C ASN A 357 -3.75 13.50 -26.67
N LEU A 358 -4.55 14.38 -27.30
CA LEU A 358 -5.86 13.99 -27.82
C LEU A 358 -5.77 13.28 -29.17
N PRO A 359 -6.57 12.22 -29.42
CA PRO A 359 -6.68 11.63 -30.74
C PRO A 359 -7.12 12.66 -31.79
N PRO A 360 -6.57 12.66 -33.02
CA PRO A 360 -6.95 13.61 -34.07
C PRO A 360 -8.46 13.67 -34.32
N SER A 361 -9.13 12.51 -34.30
CA SER A 361 -10.59 12.41 -34.47
C SER A 361 -11.39 13.22 -33.46
N VAL A 362 -10.88 13.36 -32.22
CA VAL A 362 -11.53 14.16 -31.17
C VAL A 362 -11.34 15.66 -31.45
N SER A 363 -10.15 16.06 -31.90
CA SER A 363 -9.88 17.45 -32.30
C SER A 363 -10.77 17.89 -33.47
N ASP A 364 -10.89 17.02 -34.48
CA ASP A 364 -11.71 17.26 -35.67
C ASP A 364 -13.19 17.36 -35.31
N ALA A 365 -13.68 16.49 -34.42
CA ALA A 365 -15.05 16.55 -33.92
C ALA A 365 -15.34 17.88 -33.20
N VAL A 366 -14.45 18.32 -32.31
CA VAL A 366 -14.61 19.61 -31.61
C VAL A 366 -14.63 20.78 -32.62
N GLU A 367 -13.80 20.75 -33.65
CA GLU A 367 -13.77 21.77 -34.70
C GLU A 367 -15.07 21.84 -35.49
N LEU A 368 -15.52 20.71 -36.00
CA LEU A 368 -16.73 20.56 -36.78
C LEU A 368 -17.94 21.13 -36.03
N TRP A 369 -18.12 20.72 -34.78
CA TRP A 369 -19.26 21.14 -33.97
C TRP A 369 -19.13 22.57 -33.44
N SER A 370 -17.92 23.11 -33.32
CA SER A 370 -17.72 24.54 -32.98
C SER A 370 -18.05 25.50 -34.13
N GLY A 371 -18.29 24.98 -35.34
CA GLY A 371 -18.58 25.80 -36.53
C GLY A 371 -17.36 26.55 -37.07
N ARG A 372 -16.14 26.06 -36.78
CA ARG A 372 -14.86 26.62 -37.26
C ARG A 372 -14.25 25.85 -38.43
N ALA A 373 -15.02 24.95 -39.05
CA ALA A 373 -14.60 24.17 -40.22
C ALA A 373 -14.52 25.02 -41.49
#